data_AF-A0A7J9FVH3-F1
#
_entry.id   AF-A0A7J9FVH3-F1
#
_cell.length_a   1.000
_cell.length_b   1.000
_cell.length_c   1.000
_cell.angle_alpha   90.00
_cell.angle_beta   90.00
_cell.angle_gamma   90.00
#
_symmetry.space_group_name_H-M   'P 1'
#
loop_
_entity.id
_entity.type
_entity.pdbx_description
1 polymer ?
#
loop_
_entity_poly.entity_id
_entity_poly.type
_entity_poly.pdbx_seq_one_letter_code
_entity_poly.pdbx_strand_id
1 'polypeptide(L)'
;LLGCTIKPKLGLSAKNYGRAVYKCLRGGLDFTKDDENVNSQPFMCWRDRFLFCVEAIYKSQAETGEINGHYLNATAGTCKEIIKRFVYATELGVPIIMHDYLTVIDRQKNHGMHFRVLAKLLRMCGGDHIHVGTVVDWVSMPRVLPIASGGIHITHMLALTELFRDDSILQFGEGTLGHPWGNAPGAIANRVALKACVQARNEGRDLACEGNEIIHEASKWSPELATACEVWK
;
A
#
# COMPACT_ATOMS: atom_id res chain seq x y z
N LEU A 1 2.29 -1.82 8.73
CA LEU A 1 0.98 -1.73 8.03
C LEU A 1 1.11 -2.33 6.62
N LEU A 2 0.02 -2.82 6.04
CA LEU A 2 -0.04 -3.35 4.68
C LEU A 2 -0.92 -2.49 3.78
N GLY A 3 -0.47 -2.28 2.55
CA GLY A 3 -1.22 -1.55 1.55
C GLY A 3 -1.20 -2.20 0.18
N CYS A 4 -1.94 -1.63 -0.77
CA CYS A 4 -1.97 -2.09 -2.15
C CYS A 4 -2.43 -1.01 -3.12
N THR A 5 -1.68 -0.80 -4.20
CA THR A 5 -2.14 0.03 -5.33
C THR A 5 -3.09 -0.78 -6.20
N ILE A 6 -4.29 -0.27 -6.46
CA ILE A 6 -5.26 -0.96 -7.32
C ILE A 6 -4.75 -1.01 -8.76
N LYS A 7 -4.96 -2.15 -9.41
CA LYS A 7 -4.55 -2.45 -10.80
C LYS A 7 -5.75 -2.94 -11.64
N PRO A 8 -5.72 -2.82 -12.98
CA PRO A 8 -4.69 -2.15 -13.78
C PRO A 8 -4.60 -0.66 -13.47
N LYS A 9 -3.45 -0.07 -13.80
CA LYS A 9 -3.12 1.33 -13.49
C LYS A 9 -4.24 2.30 -13.89
N LEU A 10 -4.75 2.17 -15.12
CA LEU A 10 -5.87 2.95 -15.66
C LEU A 10 -6.89 2.03 -16.31
N GLY A 11 -8.11 2.56 -16.56
CA GLY A 11 -9.13 1.91 -17.39
C GLY A 11 -10.24 1.19 -16.62
N LEU A 12 -10.14 1.06 -15.30
CA LEU A 12 -11.25 0.58 -14.47
C LEU A 12 -12.34 1.66 -14.37
N SER A 13 -13.60 1.22 -14.35
CA SER A 13 -14.73 2.08 -13.94
C SER A 13 -14.76 2.24 -12.43
N ALA A 14 -15.36 3.34 -11.94
CA ALA A 14 -15.46 3.64 -10.51
C ALA A 14 -16.04 2.48 -9.67
N LYS A 15 -17.10 1.84 -10.17
CA LYS A 15 -17.73 0.69 -9.50
C LYS A 15 -16.79 -0.52 -9.40
N ASN A 16 -16.07 -0.82 -10.48
CA ASN A 16 -15.09 -1.92 -10.47
C ASN A 16 -13.89 -1.59 -9.57
N TYR A 17 -13.52 -0.30 -9.50
CA TYR A 17 -12.49 0.20 -8.59
C TYR A 17 -12.88 -0.05 -7.12
N GLY A 18 -14.06 0.41 -6.70
CA GLY A 18 -14.57 0.15 -5.35
C GLY A 18 -14.68 -1.34 -5.02
N ARG A 19 -15.09 -2.18 -5.99
CA ARG A 19 -15.10 -3.64 -5.80
C ARG A 19 -13.70 -4.21 -5.54
N ALA A 20 -12.68 -3.71 -6.25
CA ALA A 20 -11.30 -4.14 -6.02
C ALA A 20 -10.78 -3.69 -4.65
N VAL A 21 -11.08 -2.44 -4.27
CA VAL A 21 -10.79 -1.87 -2.93
C VAL A 21 -11.39 -2.75 -1.84
N TYR A 22 -12.70 -2.98 -1.90
CA TYR A 22 -13.42 -3.79 -0.92
C TYR A 22 -12.76 -5.16 -0.75
N LYS A 23 -12.52 -5.88 -1.86
CA LYS A 23 -11.93 -7.23 -1.82
C LYS A 23 -10.56 -7.26 -1.17
N CYS A 24 -9.71 -6.27 -1.43
CA CYS A 24 -8.39 -6.21 -0.80
C CYS A 24 -8.50 -5.94 0.70
N LEU A 25 -9.32 -4.95 1.10
CA LEU A 25 -9.50 -4.57 2.50
C LEU A 25 -10.12 -5.69 3.33
N ARG A 26 -11.20 -6.33 2.85
CA ARG A 26 -11.81 -7.48 3.56
C ARG A 26 -10.90 -8.71 3.62
N GLY A 27 -9.87 -8.78 2.77
CA GLY A 27 -8.84 -9.81 2.83
C GLY A 27 -7.75 -9.51 3.85
N GLY A 28 -7.84 -8.38 4.54
CA GLY A 28 -6.96 -8.02 5.64
C GLY A 28 -5.83 -7.08 5.26
N LEU A 29 -5.92 -6.26 4.21
CA LEU A 29 -5.01 -5.10 4.06
C LEU A 29 -5.52 -3.91 4.87
N ASP A 30 -4.62 -3.15 5.49
CA ASP A 30 -4.97 -1.91 6.22
C ASP A 30 -5.41 -0.81 5.24
N PHE A 31 -4.73 -0.75 4.08
CA PHE A 31 -4.98 0.26 3.07
C PHE A 31 -5.06 -0.30 1.65
N THR A 32 -5.76 0.45 0.79
CA THR A 32 -5.55 0.42 -0.66
C THR A 32 -5.29 1.84 -1.17
N LYS A 33 -4.76 2.03 -2.37
CA LYS A 33 -4.54 3.38 -2.94
C LYS A 33 -4.94 3.50 -4.38
N ASP A 34 -5.32 4.73 -4.72
CA ASP A 34 -5.26 5.22 -6.09
C ASP A 34 -3.84 5.05 -6.64
N ASP A 35 -3.72 4.73 -7.92
CA ASP A 35 -2.43 4.80 -8.63
C ASP A 35 -2.09 6.28 -8.91
N GLU A 36 -0.81 6.65 -9.04
CA GLU A 36 -0.38 8.06 -9.10
C GLU A 36 -0.88 8.82 -10.33
N ASN A 37 -1.38 8.12 -11.35
CA ASN A 37 -2.00 8.74 -12.50
C ASN A 37 -3.53 8.55 -12.53
N VAL A 38 -4.15 8.01 -11.49
CA VAL A 38 -5.61 7.94 -11.34
C VAL A 38 -6.10 9.25 -10.71
N ASN A 39 -6.59 10.15 -11.56
CA ASN A 39 -7.03 11.49 -11.14
C ASN A 39 -8.52 11.61 -11.40
N SER A 40 -8.89 12.19 -12.55
CA SER A 40 -10.26 12.17 -13.07
C SER A 40 -10.17 12.04 -14.58
N GLN A 41 -10.63 10.91 -15.11
CA GLN A 41 -10.52 10.57 -16.52
C GLN A 41 -11.89 10.22 -17.11
N PRO A 42 -12.03 10.22 -18.46
CA PRO A 42 -13.30 9.86 -19.10
C PRO A 42 -13.88 8.49 -18.67
N PHE A 43 -13.01 7.52 -18.37
CA PHE A 43 -13.43 6.19 -17.91
C PHE A 43 -13.78 6.13 -16.41
N MET A 44 -13.37 7.13 -15.63
CA MET A 44 -13.58 7.16 -14.17
C MET A 44 -13.47 8.58 -13.62
N CYS A 45 -14.63 9.22 -13.41
CA CYS A 45 -14.71 10.49 -12.69
C CYS A 45 -14.26 10.31 -11.23
N TRP A 46 -13.49 11.27 -10.71
CA TRP A 46 -12.98 11.20 -9.33
C TRP A 46 -14.10 11.10 -8.29
N ARG A 47 -15.20 11.82 -8.48
CA ARG A 47 -16.29 11.88 -7.50
C ARG A 47 -16.99 10.53 -7.35
N ASP A 48 -17.25 9.85 -8.45
CA ASP A 48 -17.86 8.53 -8.44
C ASP A 48 -16.89 7.51 -7.82
N ARG A 49 -15.60 7.58 -8.15
CA ARG A 49 -14.57 6.73 -7.55
C ARG A 49 -14.54 6.90 -6.04
N PHE A 50 -14.55 8.14 -5.54
CA PHE A 50 -14.54 8.42 -4.10
C PHE A 50 -15.72 7.73 -3.43
N LEU A 51 -16.94 7.91 -3.95
CA LEU A 51 -18.15 7.30 -3.38
C LEU A 51 -18.06 5.76 -3.31
N PHE A 52 -17.67 5.10 -4.40
CA PHE A 52 -17.55 3.64 -4.41
C PHE A 52 -16.39 3.12 -3.53
N CYS A 53 -15.29 3.87 -3.41
CA CYS A 53 -14.21 3.53 -2.48
C CYS A 53 -14.65 3.69 -1.03
N VAL A 54 -15.42 4.73 -0.70
CA VAL A 54 -15.94 4.95 0.66
C VAL A 54 -16.94 3.87 1.06
N GLU A 55 -17.87 3.50 0.15
CA GLU A 55 -18.76 2.36 0.35
C GLU A 55 -17.94 1.08 0.63
N ALA A 56 -16.90 0.84 -0.15
CA ALA A 56 -16.01 -0.31 -0.01
C ALA A 56 -15.26 -0.33 1.33
N ILE A 57 -14.74 0.82 1.80
CA ILE A 57 -14.08 0.98 3.09
C ILE A 57 -15.05 0.62 4.21
N TYR A 58 -16.19 1.30 4.30
CA TYR A 58 -17.10 1.08 5.43
C TYR A 58 -17.71 -0.31 5.43
N LYS A 59 -17.94 -0.89 4.23
CA LYS A 59 -18.35 -2.28 4.13
C LYS A 59 -17.29 -3.25 4.66
N SER A 60 -16.01 -3.08 4.30
CA SER A 60 -14.96 -3.97 4.83
C SER A 60 -14.78 -3.77 6.33
N GLN A 61 -14.85 -2.54 6.84
CA GLN A 61 -14.78 -2.26 8.28
C GLN A 61 -15.93 -2.92 9.06
N ALA A 62 -17.16 -2.88 8.53
CA ALA A 62 -18.30 -3.53 9.16
C ALA A 62 -18.15 -5.06 9.20
N GLU A 63 -17.50 -5.65 8.20
CA GLU A 63 -17.25 -7.10 8.13
C GLU A 63 -16.08 -7.56 9.01
N THR A 64 -14.99 -6.80 9.07
CA THR A 64 -13.76 -7.23 9.77
C THR A 64 -13.63 -6.67 11.18
N GLY A 65 -14.33 -5.58 11.51
CA GLY A 65 -14.15 -4.83 12.75
C GLY A 65 -12.85 -4.02 12.82
N GLU A 66 -12.03 -4.04 11.77
CA GLU A 66 -10.78 -3.27 11.69
C GLU A 66 -11.03 -1.91 11.02
N ILE A 67 -10.24 -0.90 11.38
CA ILE A 67 -10.24 0.39 10.68
C ILE A 67 -9.48 0.21 9.36
N ASN A 68 -10.10 0.64 8.25
CA ASN A 68 -9.52 0.53 6.91
C ASN A 68 -9.43 1.90 6.27
N GLY A 69 -8.55 2.05 5.29
CA GLY A 69 -8.44 3.28 4.51
C GLY A 69 -8.24 3.03 3.01
N HIS A 70 -8.60 4.03 2.22
CA HIS A 70 -8.17 4.13 0.83
C HIS A 70 -7.54 5.49 0.59
N TYR A 71 -6.31 5.53 0.09
CA TYR A 71 -5.65 6.78 -0.29
C TYR A 71 -6.33 7.36 -1.53
N LEU A 72 -7.33 8.24 -1.31
CA LEU A 72 -8.05 8.92 -2.37
C LEU A 72 -7.18 10.04 -2.97
N ASN A 73 -6.96 10.00 -4.27
CA ASN A 73 -6.04 10.90 -4.95
C ASN A 73 -6.64 12.29 -5.22
N ALA A 74 -6.12 13.28 -4.51
CA ALA A 74 -6.51 14.69 -4.64
C ALA A 74 -5.77 15.43 -5.77
N THR A 75 -4.78 14.82 -6.43
CA THR A 75 -3.98 15.45 -7.49
C THR A 75 -4.85 15.97 -8.65
N ALA A 76 -4.76 17.27 -8.92
CA ALA A 76 -5.51 17.94 -9.98
C ALA A 76 -4.68 19.05 -10.63
N GLY A 77 -5.12 19.54 -11.79
CA GLY A 77 -4.40 20.56 -12.55
C GLY A 77 -4.42 21.97 -11.94
N THR A 78 -5.21 22.20 -10.89
CA THR A 78 -5.25 23.49 -10.17
C THR A 78 -5.42 23.27 -8.67
N CYS A 79 -4.88 24.17 -7.85
CA CYS A 79 -5.04 24.11 -6.39
C CYS A 79 -6.51 24.14 -5.96
N LYS A 80 -7.38 24.88 -6.68
CA LYS A 80 -8.81 24.92 -6.41
C LYS A 80 -9.46 23.55 -6.55
N GLU A 81 -9.11 22.80 -7.59
CA GLU A 81 -9.60 21.43 -7.76
C GLU A 81 -8.98 20.45 -6.76
N ILE A 82 -7.72 20.62 -6.36
CA ILE A 82 -7.10 19.82 -5.28
C ILE A 82 -7.89 20.01 -3.98
N ILE A 83 -8.11 21.26 -3.57
CA ILE A 83 -8.84 21.61 -2.34
C ILE A 83 -10.26 21.06 -2.40
N LYS A 84 -10.94 21.17 -3.56
CA LYS A 84 -12.28 20.62 -3.75
C LYS A 84 -12.34 19.11 -3.50
N ARG A 85 -11.36 18.35 -3.99
CA ARG A 85 -11.29 16.90 -3.75
C ARG A 85 -10.98 16.58 -2.28
N PHE A 86 -10.07 17.34 -1.67
CA PHE A 86 -9.74 17.21 -0.26
C PHE A 86 -10.98 17.43 0.62
N VAL A 87 -11.68 18.56 0.46
CA VAL A 87 -12.90 18.88 1.21
C VAL A 87 -13.95 17.79 1.04
N TYR A 88 -14.17 17.31 -0.19
CA TYR A 88 -15.12 16.24 -0.43
C TYR A 88 -14.73 14.92 0.25
N ALA A 89 -13.44 14.56 0.29
CA ALA A 89 -12.98 13.40 1.05
C ALA A 89 -13.21 13.57 2.56
N THR A 90 -12.97 14.78 3.10
CA THR A 90 -13.25 15.10 4.51
C THR A 90 -14.74 14.97 4.83
N GLU A 91 -15.63 15.47 3.96
CA GLU A 91 -17.09 15.36 4.12
C GLU A 91 -17.57 13.89 4.13
N LEU A 92 -16.87 13.00 3.42
CA LEU A 92 -17.14 11.56 3.42
C LEU A 92 -16.59 10.83 4.65
N GLY A 93 -15.82 11.51 5.50
CA GLY A 93 -15.27 10.97 6.75
C GLY A 93 -14.13 9.96 6.54
N VAL A 94 -13.46 9.96 5.39
CA VAL A 94 -12.34 9.03 5.15
C VAL A 94 -11.10 9.42 5.96
N PRO A 95 -10.30 8.43 6.42
CA PRO A 95 -9.16 8.71 7.30
C PRO A 95 -7.94 9.24 6.56
N ILE A 96 -7.88 9.10 5.23
CA ILE A 96 -6.64 9.34 4.49
C ILE A 96 -6.88 9.74 3.03
N ILE A 97 -6.01 10.62 2.51
CA ILE A 97 -5.94 11.02 1.10
C ILE A 97 -4.49 10.92 0.62
N MET A 98 -4.28 11.08 -0.68
CA MET A 98 -2.94 11.21 -1.25
C MET A 98 -2.84 12.38 -2.24
N HIS A 99 -1.61 12.85 -2.41
CA HIS A 99 -1.21 13.78 -3.45
C HIS A 99 0.09 13.27 -4.07
N ASP A 100 0.17 13.30 -5.39
CA ASP A 100 1.30 12.76 -6.12
C ASP A 100 2.42 13.78 -6.24
N TYR A 101 3.64 13.26 -6.15
CA TYR A 101 4.85 14.00 -6.39
C TYR A 101 5.82 13.12 -7.19
N LEU A 102 6.15 13.55 -8.41
CA LEU A 102 7.07 12.82 -9.29
C LEU A 102 8.48 13.41 -9.15
N THR A 103 9.46 12.56 -8.87
CA THR A 103 10.87 12.95 -8.79
C THR A 103 11.62 12.48 -10.04
N VAL A 104 12.29 13.40 -10.72
CA VAL A 104 13.21 13.11 -11.84
C VAL A 104 14.64 13.56 -11.55
N ILE A 105 14.88 14.04 -10.32
CA ILE A 105 16.09 14.79 -9.94
C ILE A 105 16.96 14.05 -8.93
N ASP A 106 16.57 12.87 -8.45
CA ASP A 106 17.22 12.18 -7.33
C ASP A 106 18.05 10.95 -7.75
N ARG A 107 18.08 10.62 -9.04
CA ARG A 107 18.74 9.42 -9.56
C ARG A 107 20.23 9.58 -9.81
N GLN A 108 20.66 10.70 -10.40
CA GLN A 108 22.04 10.87 -10.87
C GLN A 108 22.94 11.34 -9.73
N LYS A 109 24.09 10.68 -9.53
CA LYS A 109 25.03 11.03 -8.45
C LYS A 109 25.73 12.38 -8.67
N ASN A 110 25.96 12.74 -9.92
CA ASN A 110 26.73 13.92 -10.32
C ASN A 110 25.87 15.17 -10.55
N HIS A 111 24.54 15.05 -10.58
CA HIS A 111 23.66 16.19 -10.81
C HIS A 111 22.25 15.91 -10.27
N GLY A 112 21.67 16.87 -9.55
CA GLY A 112 20.30 16.79 -9.02
C GLY A 112 20.21 17.02 -7.52
N MET A 113 19.16 16.49 -6.90
CA MET A 113 18.88 16.58 -5.48
C MET A 113 18.66 15.19 -4.90
N HIS A 114 19.54 14.76 -4.00
CA HIS A 114 19.37 13.46 -3.34
C HIS A 114 18.01 13.40 -2.62
N PHE A 115 17.32 12.26 -2.75
CA PHE A 115 16.02 11.96 -2.12
C PHE A 115 15.87 12.37 -0.64
N ARG A 116 16.95 12.30 0.17
CA ARG A 116 16.94 12.73 1.58
C ARG A 116 16.53 14.20 1.76
N VAL A 117 16.82 15.06 0.78
CA VAL A 117 16.41 16.46 0.79
C VAL A 117 14.91 16.55 0.56
N LEU A 118 14.39 15.80 -0.41
CA LEU A 118 12.96 15.74 -0.72
C LEU A 118 12.14 15.17 0.45
N ALA A 119 12.66 14.15 1.12
CA ALA A 119 12.05 13.60 2.33
C ALA A 119 11.94 14.63 3.47
N LYS A 120 12.99 15.44 3.69
CA LYS A 120 12.95 16.55 4.66
C LYS A 120 11.94 17.62 4.26
N LEU A 121 11.88 17.98 2.98
CA LEU A 121 10.91 18.96 2.48
C LEU A 121 9.49 18.47 2.70
N LEU A 122 9.18 17.21 2.36
CA LEU A 122 7.85 16.64 2.63
C LEU A 122 7.49 16.68 4.11
N ARG A 123 8.44 16.31 4.99
CA ARG A 123 8.22 16.39 6.44
C ARG A 123 7.89 17.82 6.89
N MET A 124 8.61 18.81 6.36
CA MET A 124 8.36 20.23 6.68
C MET A 124 7.00 20.70 6.14
N CYS A 125 6.57 20.17 4.99
CA CYS A 125 5.24 20.43 4.43
C CYS A 125 4.11 19.69 5.16
N GLY A 126 4.43 18.80 6.12
CA GLY A 126 3.43 18.08 6.92
C GLY A 126 2.84 16.84 6.24
N GLY A 127 3.58 16.16 5.36
CA GLY A 127 3.14 14.87 4.82
C GLY A 127 3.37 13.72 5.80
N ASP A 128 2.37 12.87 6.00
CA ASP A 128 2.44 11.75 6.96
C ASP A 128 3.15 10.51 6.38
N HIS A 129 2.97 10.21 5.10
CA HIS A 129 3.57 9.02 4.47
C HIS A 129 4.39 9.40 3.23
N ILE A 130 5.49 8.66 2.98
CA ILE A 130 6.37 8.88 1.81
C ILE A 130 6.86 7.56 1.22
N HIS A 131 6.82 7.42 -0.10
CA HIS A 131 7.48 6.32 -0.79
C HIS A 131 8.99 6.47 -0.73
N VAL A 132 9.71 5.48 -0.21
CA VAL A 132 11.17 5.52 -0.01
C VAL A 132 11.94 4.51 -0.85
N GLY A 133 11.24 3.65 -1.58
CA GLY A 133 11.82 2.49 -2.26
C GLY A 133 11.74 1.22 -1.41
N THR A 134 12.23 0.11 -1.95
CA THR A 134 12.07 -1.24 -1.36
C THR A 134 13.36 -1.84 -0.83
N VAL A 135 14.51 -1.23 -1.13
CA VAL A 135 15.86 -1.69 -0.75
C VAL A 135 16.66 -0.51 -0.19
N VAL A 136 16.05 0.30 0.67
CA VAL A 136 16.70 1.43 1.31
C VAL A 136 16.76 1.22 2.81
N ASP A 137 17.90 1.59 3.41
CA ASP A 137 18.07 1.62 4.85
C ASP A 137 17.41 2.90 5.40
N TRP A 138 16.10 2.81 5.64
CA TRP A 138 15.33 3.89 6.27
C TRP A 138 15.34 3.70 7.78
N VAL A 139 16.16 4.49 8.46
CA VAL A 139 16.30 4.40 9.92
C VAL A 139 15.03 4.90 10.63
N SER A 140 14.69 6.18 10.46
CA SER A 140 13.44 6.77 10.94
C SER A 140 13.32 8.22 10.50
N MET A 141 12.09 8.73 10.47
CA MET A 141 11.83 10.16 10.38
C MET A 141 10.59 10.49 11.23
N PRO A 142 10.72 11.19 12.37
CA PRO A 142 9.58 11.39 13.25
C PRO A 142 8.43 12.10 12.52
N ARG A 143 7.21 11.57 12.71
CA ARG A 143 5.96 11.97 12.06
C ARG A 143 5.79 11.54 10.60
N VAL A 144 6.75 10.83 10.00
CA VAL A 144 6.62 10.37 8.61
C VAL A 144 6.87 8.87 8.50
N LEU A 145 5.85 8.12 8.09
CA LEU A 145 5.95 6.68 7.83
C LEU A 145 6.51 6.41 6.42
N PRO A 146 7.58 5.59 6.30
CA PRO A 146 8.06 5.11 5.02
C PRO A 146 7.08 4.11 4.40
N ILE A 147 6.85 4.26 3.10
CA ILE A 147 6.15 3.30 2.26
C ILE A 147 7.19 2.57 1.40
N ALA A 148 7.28 1.25 1.57
CA ALA A 148 7.99 0.36 0.67
C ALA A 148 7.01 -0.19 -0.37
N SER A 149 7.22 0.14 -1.64
CA SER A 149 6.28 -0.17 -2.73
C SER A 149 7.00 -0.30 -4.06
N GLY A 150 6.48 -1.16 -4.95
CA GLY A 150 6.95 -1.32 -6.32
C GLY A 150 7.61 -2.68 -6.55
N GLY A 151 6.96 -3.54 -7.34
CA GLY A 151 7.51 -4.84 -7.76
C GLY A 151 7.69 -5.87 -6.64
N ILE A 152 7.13 -5.65 -5.45
CA ILE A 152 7.25 -6.57 -4.31
C ILE A 152 6.08 -7.57 -4.26
N HIS A 153 6.41 -8.77 -3.81
CA HIS A 153 5.53 -9.92 -3.60
C HIS A 153 6.02 -10.73 -2.40
N ILE A 154 5.40 -11.87 -2.13
CA ILE A 154 5.54 -12.59 -0.86
C ILE A 154 6.98 -12.93 -0.43
N THR A 155 7.86 -13.25 -1.38
CA THR A 155 9.27 -13.57 -1.12
C THR A 155 10.07 -12.39 -0.55
N HIS A 156 9.60 -11.17 -0.76
CA HIS A 156 10.23 -9.96 -0.23
C HIS A 156 9.81 -9.67 1.21
N MET A 157 8.77 -10.32 1.74
CA MET A 157 8.20 -10.00 3.06
C MET A 157 9.26 -10.04 4.18
N LEU A 158 10.15 -11.04 4.11
CA LEU A 158 11.24 -11.23 5.07
C LEU A 158 12.20 -10.04 5.10
N ALA A 159 12.78 -9.74 3.93
CA ALA A 159 13.72 -8.63 3.79
C ALA A 159 13.07 -7.29 4.15
N LEU A 160 11.81 -7.08 3.76
CA LEU A 160 11.09 -5.85 4.06
C LEU A 160 10.79 -5.70 5.57
N THR A 161 10.40 -6.78 6.24
CA THR A 161 10.14 -6.78 7.70
C THR A 161 11.42 -6.50 8.49
N GLU A 162 12.56 -6.99 8.00
CA GLU A 162 13.87 -6.75 8.60
C GLU A 162 14.37 -5.32 8.37
N LEU A 163 14.27 -4.83 7.14
CA LEU A 163 14.77 -3.49 6.75
C LEU A 163 13.92 -2.35 7.32
N PHE A 164 12.60 -2.44 7.20
CA PHE A 164 11.71 -1.32 7.53
C PHE A 164 11.11 -1.39 8.92
N ARG A 165 11.20 -2.55 9.59
CA ARG A 165 10.65 -2.77 10.94
C ARG A 165 9.16 -2.38 11.01
N ASP A 166 8.67 -2.05 12.20
CA ASP A 166 7.24 -1.93 12.49
C ASP A 166 6.60 -0.64 11.99
N ASP A 167 7.36 0.47 12.05
CA ASP A 167 6.91 1.80 11.65
C ASP A 167 7.04 1.98 10.14
N SER A 168 6.34 1.14 9.38
CA SER A 168 6.38 1.15 7.92
C SER A 168 5.08 0.65 7.28
N ILE A 169 4.90 0.99 6.01
CA ILE A 169 3.81 0.50 5.18
C ILE A 169 4.39 -0.29 4.01
N LEU A 170 4.06 -1.57 3.91
CA LEU A 170 4.49 -2.43 2.80
C LEU A 170 3.35 -2.56 1.79
N GLN A 171 3.57 -2.12 0.54
CA GLN A 171 2.52 -2.10 -0.48
C GLN A 171 2.71 -3.14 -1.58
N PHE A 172 1.79 -4.11 -1.60
CA PHE A 172 1.78 -5.23 -2.54
C PHE A 172 0.68 -5.03 -3.58
N GLY A 173 0.99 -4.34 -4.68
CA GLY A 173 0.06 -4.13 -5.81
C GLY A 173 -0.22 -5.45 -6.55
N GLU A 174 0.60 -5.78 -7.54
CA GLU A 174 0.53 -7.07 -8.24
C GLU A 174 0.69 -8.26 -7.28
N GLY A 175 1.49 -8.12 -6.21
CA GLY A 175 1.59 -9.12 -5.15
C GLY A 175 0.29 -9.38 -4.35
N THR A 176 -0.77 -8.59 -4.57
CA THR A 176 -2.13 -8.88 -4.07
C THR A 176 -3.07 -9.21 -5.23
N LEU A 177 -3.15 -8.35 -6.25
CA LEU A 177 -4.13 -8.49 -7.33
C LEU A 177 -3.80 -9.61 -8.31
N GLY A 178 -2.53 -10.02 -8.40
CA GLY A 178 -2.07 -11.11 -9.24
C GLY A 178 -2.23 -12.50 -8.61
N HIS A 179 -2.78 -12.59 -7.40
CA HIS A 179 -3.01 -13.89 -6.75
C HIS A 179 -4.03 -14.72 -7.56
N PRO A 180 -3.78 -16.01 -7.87
CA PRO A 180 -4.64 -16.83 -8.73
C PRO A 180 -6.09 -16.95 -8.26
N TRP A 181 -6.32 -16.87 -6.95
CA TRP A 181 -7.65 -16.95 -6.34
C TRP A 181 -8.32 -15.57 -6.13
N GLY A 182 -7.69 -14.50 -6.62
CA GLY A 182 -8.19 -13.13 -6.57
C GLY A 182 -7.71 -12.31 -5.37
N ASN A 183 -8.19 -11.07 -5.30
CA ASN A 183 -7.62 -10.02 -4.44
C ASN A 183 -7.70 -10.33 -2.94
N ALA A 184 -8.81 -10.90 -2.46
CA ALA A 184 -8.97 -11.19 -1.04
C ALA A 184 -7.98 -12.29 -0.57
N PRO A 185 -7.86 -13.43 -1.28
CA PRO A 185 -6.76 -14.38 -1.02
C PRO A 185 -5.35 -13.77 -1.09
N GLY A 186 -5.06 -12.91 -2.07
CA GLY A 186 -3.77 -12.23 -2.13
C GLY A 186 -3.49 -11.35 -0.90
N ALA A 187 -4.51 -10.66 -0.40
CA ALA A 187 -4.42 -9.86 0.81
C ALA A 187 -4.20 -10.74 2.06
N ILE A 188 -4.91 -11.87 2.15
CA ILE A 188 -4.74 -12.86 3.22
C ILE A 188 -3.31 -13.40 3.23
N ALA A 189 -2.78 -13.80 2.08
CA ALA A 189 -1.41 -14.30 1.94
C ALA A 189 -0.39 -13.28 2.47
N ASN A 190 -0.49 -12.02 2.05
CA ASN A 190 0.39 -10.95 2.53
C ASN A 190 0.25 -10.71 4.05
N ARG A 191 -0.97 -10.74 4.58
CA ARG A 191 -1.21 -10.57 6.03
C ARG A 191 -0.64 -11.73 6.85
N VAL A 192 -0.86 -12.97 6.41
CA VAL A 192 -0.36 -14.16 7.08
C VAL A 192 1.17 -14.15 7.11
N ALA A 193 1.81 -13.88 5.98
CA ALA A 193 3.27 -13.81 5.92
C ALA A 193 3.84 -12.71 6.82
N LEU A 194 3.26 -11.50 6.81
CA LEU A 194 3.71 -10.43 7.70
C LEU A 194 3.58 -10.83 9.18
N LYS A 195 2.43 -11.40 9.58
CA LYS A 195 2.20 -11.86 10.96
C LYS A 195 3.20 -12.94 11.37
N ALA A 196 3.47 -13.91 10.51
CA ALA A 196 4.46 -14.95 10.76
C ALA A 196 5.88 -14.37 10.93
N CYS A 197 6.28 -13.42 10.08
CA CYS A 197 7.58 -12.75 10.17
C CYS A 197 7.71 -11.94 11.47
N VAL A 198 6.70 -11.14 11.82
CA VAL A 198 6.70 -10.33 13.05
C VAL A 198 6.71 -11.22 14.29
N GLN A 199 5.92 -12.29 14.31
CA GLN A 199 5.90 -13.24 15.41
C GLN A 199 7.28 -13.89 15.61
N ALA A 200 7.85 -14.46 14.55
CA ALA A 200 9.15 -15.11 14.61
C ALA A 200 10.26 -14.16 15.09
N ARG A 201 10.26 -12.91 14.59
CA ARG A 201 11.20 -11.87 15.04
C ARG A 201 11.02 -11.56 16.52
N ASN A 202 9.77 -11.45 16.99
CA ASN A 202 9.48 -11.17 18.41
C ASN A 202 9.85 -12.36 19.32
N GLU A 203 9.87 -13.58 18.79
CA GLU A 203 10.38 -14.80 19.44
C GLU A 203 11.92 -14.90 19.40
N GLY A 204 12.61 -13.94 18.81
CA GLY A 204 14.06 -13.88 18.74
C GLY A 204 14.70 -14.69 17.61
N ARG A 205 13.89 -15.14 16.63
CA ARG A 205 14.39 -15.83 15.43
C ARG A 205 15.08 -14.86 14.48
N ASP A 206 16.10 -15.34 13.78
CA ASP A 206 16.81 -14.56 12.77
C ASP A 206 16.08 -14.65 11.43
N LEU A 207 15.36 -13.58 11.04
CA LEU A 207 14.64 -13.55 9.77
C LEU A 207 15.54 -13.68 8.54
N ALA A 208 16.82 -13.29 8.63
CA ALA A 208 17.76 -13.39 7.51
C ALA A 208 18.16 -14.84 7.23
N CYS A 209 18.30 -15.65 8.28
CA CYS A 209 18.69 -17.06 8.18
C CYS A 209 17.50 -18.02 8.13
N GLU A 210 16.45 -17.75 8.90
CA GLU A 210 15.32 -18.65 9.14
C GLU A 210 14.05 -18.27 8.36
N GLY A 211 14.09 -17.14 7.65
CA GLY A 211 12.91 -16.57 7.01
C GLY A 211 12.17 -17.50 6.06
N ASN A 212 12.90 -18.24 5.22
CA ASN A 212 12.29 -19.18 4.27
C ASN A 212 11.55 -20.31 4.98
N GLU A 213 12.09 -20.80 6.10
CA GLU A 213 11.43 -21.81 6.93
C GLU A 213 10.18 -21.23 7.59
N ILE A 214 10.24 -20.00 8.12
CA ILE A 214 9.08 -19.32 8.73
C ILE A 214 7.92 -19.22 7.72
N ILE A 215 8.19 -18.78 6.49
CA ILE A 215 7.17 -18.70 5.44
C ILE A 215 6.69 -20.09 5.03
N HIS A 216 7.59 -21.08 4.96
CA HIS A 216 7.21 -22.45 4.65
C HIS A 216 6.27 -23.04 5.71
N GLU A 217 6.58 -22.91 7.00
CA GLU A 217 5.71 -23.37 8.09
C GLU A 217 4.36 -22.64 8.07
N ALA A 218 4.35 -21.33 7.81
CA ALA A 218 3.11 -20.58 7.66
C ALA A 218 2.25 -21.07 6.47
N SER A 219 2.89 -21.47 5.36
CA SER A 219 2.20 -21.97 4.17
C SER A 219 1.50 -23.32 4.39
N LYS A 220 1.94 -24.12 5.37
CA LYS A 220 1.30 -25.42 5.68
C LYS A 220 -0.14 -25.28 6.18
N TRP A 221 -0.48 -24.15 6.81
CA TRP A 221 -1.81 -23.90 7.36
C TRP A 221 -2.56 -22.74 6.69
N SER A 222 -1.92 -21.96 5.82
CA SER A 222 -2.58 -20.96 4.97
C SER A 222 -2.47 -21.36 3.49
N PRO A 223 -3.56 -21.89 2.90
CA PRO A 223 -3.60 -22.23 1.48
C PRO A 223 -3.37 -21.02 0.56
N GLU A 224 -3.82 -19.83 0.96
CA GLU A 224 -3.57 -18.58 0.23
C GLU A 224 -2.07 -18.25 0.20
N LEU A 225 -1.39 -18.38 1.34
CA LEU A 225 0.06 -18.18 1.39
C LEU A 225 0.80 -19.24 0.57
N ALA A 226 0.41 -20.52 0.66
CA ALA A 226 1.01 -21.58 -0.14
C ALA A 226 0.90 -21.29 -1.64
N THR A 227 -0.29 -20.88 -2.09
CA THR A 227 -0.54 -20.52 -3.49
C THR A 227 0.28 -19.31 -3.91
N ALA A 228 0.34 -18.26 -3.09
CA ALA A 228 1.21 -17.10 -3.35
C ALA A 228 2.69 -17.51 -3.48
N CYS A 229 3.18 -18.38 -2.59
CA CYS A 229 4.54 -18.88 -2.62
C CYS A 229 4.83 -19.73 -3.87
N GLU A 230 3.84 -20.37 -4.48
CA GLU A 230 4.01 -21.11 -5.74
C GLU A 230 4.12 -20.20 -6.95
N VAL A 231 3.38 -19.09 -6.95
CA VAL A 231 3.31 -18.15 -8.08
C VAL A 231 4.59 -17.35 -8.25
N TRP A 232 5.20 -16.92 -7.14
CA TRP A 232 6.30 -15.96 -7.15
C TRP A 232 7.64 -16.53 -6.63
N LYS A 233 7.89 -17.83 -6.85
CA LYS A 233 9.16 -18.50 -6.50
C LYS A 233 10.38 -17.85 -7.16
#